data_AF-A0A1H4H272-F1
#
_entry.id   AF-A0A1H4H272-F1
#
_cell.length_a   1.000
_cell.length_b   1.000
_cell.length_c   1.000
_cell.angle_alpha   90.00
_cell.angle_beta   90.00
_cell.angle_gamma   90.00
#
_symmetry.space_group_name_H-M   'P 1'
#
loop_
_entity.id
_entity.type
_entity.pdbx_description
1 polymer ?
#
loop_
_entity_poly.entity_id
_entity_poly.type
_entity_poly.pdbx_seq_one_letter_code
_entity_poly.pdbx_strand_id
1 'polypeptide(L)'
;MASTIPNRHMDEVRFGSKATTFDNTVTTYQMPEEERRKRMKVNPMTYIEYKEKGWTDARIAEEMGIHAPVLSQKKSKWGFTGKSLDEMKKIAKKHTTKKQRDTAYAAKFDDQIKEDVREKQAVKEESEKDNEPQEKEAAVTTEKKYGELQTKYEESQKTIQKLEDQAADALKKYKNSQEEMIRLQGIERDYEKLQGTNERMKEEIIRLQNDLSQATSKQSYALVEQQLETAHNSHERTKQELDDAMRRIEQKNKVIDAYMKTEHNLSKKLALEIERHKKLSGYTKLLMEE
;
A
#
# COMPACT_ATOMS: atom_id res chain seq x y z
N MET A 1 3.55 61.43 -30.63
CA MET A 1 2.85 60.78 -29.50
C MET A 1 3.55 59.46 -29.25
N ALA A 2 4.32 59.37 -28.17
CA ALA A 2 5.11 58.19 -27.83
C ALA A 2 4.24 57.21 -27.05
N SER A 3 4.09 55.98 -27.58
CA SER A 3 3.45 54.88 -26.87
C SER A 3 4.53 54.06 -26.17
N THR A 4 4.65 54.26 -24.86
CA THR A 4 5.53 53.49 -23.98
C THR A 4 4.81 52.20 -23.61
N ILE A 5 5.18 51.10 -24.25
CA ILE A 5 4.73 49.76 -23.84
C ILE A 5 5.62 49.31 -22.67
N PRO A 6 5.07 48.98 -21.50
CA PRO A 6 5.88 48.51 -20.38
C PRO A 6 6.42 47.11 -20.69
N ASN A 7 7.75 47.01 -20.68
CA ASN A 7 8.50 45.75 -20.69
C ASN A 7 8.01 44.88 -19.54
N ARG A 8 7.21 43.86 -19.85
CA ARG A 8 6.96 42.76 -18.92
C ARG A 8 8.20 41.87 -18.97
N HIS A 9 9.00 41.93 -17.91
CA HIS A 9 9.95 40.86 -17.62
C HIS A 9 9.16 39.56 -17.53
N MET A 10 9.31 38.72 -18.56
CA MET A 10 9.06 37.30 -18.42
C MET A 10 10.19 36.79 -17.53
N ASP A 11 9.93 36.74 -16.22
CA ASP A 11 10.76 35.94 -15.33
C ASP A 11 10.68 34.50 -15.85
N GLU A 12 11.77 34.05 -16.47
CA GLU A 12 12.03 32.64 -16.70
C GLU A 12 11.77 31.92 -15.38
N VAL A 13 10.79 31.02 -15.37
CA VAL A 13 10.68 30.01 -14.31
C VAL A 13 11.90 29.09 -14.47
N ARG A 14 13.03 29.51 -13.91
CA ARG A 14 14.22 28.69 -13.74
C ARG A 14 13.86 27.59 -12.75
N PHE A 15 13.42 26.44 -13.26
CA PHE A 15 13.47 25.21 -12.50
C PHE A 15 14.94 24.97 -12.15
N GLY A 16 15.28 25.28 -10.90
CA GLY A 16 16.65 25.22 -10.42
C GLY A 16 17.23 23.82 -10.59
N SER A 17 18.37 23.73 -11.24
CA SER A 17 19.29 22.60 -11.24
C SER A 17 20.00 22.46 -9.88
N LYS A 18 19.24 22.46 -8.78
CA LYS A 18 19.80 22.20 -7.45
C LYS A 18 19.36 20.80 -7.05
N ALA A 19 20.30 19.89 -7.00
CA ALA A 19 20.15 18.63 -6.28
C ALA A 19 19.69 18.95 -4.85
N THR A 20 18.42 18.72 -4.55
CA THR A 20 17.92 18.70 -3.18
C THR A 20 18.50 17.46 -2.52
N THR A 21 19.67 17.59 -1.91
CA THR A 21 20.08 16.66 -0.86
C THR A 21 19.02 16.73 0.23
N PHE A 22 18.24 15.66 0.40
CA PHE A 22 17.32 15.54 1.52
C PHE A 22 18.12 15.69 2.81
N ASP A 23 17.76 16.70 3.60
CA ASP A 23 18.37 16.94 4.90
C ASP A 23 17.87 15.85 5.87
N ASN A 24 18.67 14.80 6.05
CA ASN A 24 18.37 13.68 6.95
C ASN A 24 18.45 14.08 8.44
N THR A 25 18.64 15.36 8.76
CA THR A 25 18.65 15.87 10.15
C THR A 25 17.26 16.24 10.68
N VAL A 26 16.21 16.21 9.85
CA VAL A 26 14.82 16.45 10.28
C VAL A 26 14.35 15.29 11.17
N THR A 27 14.43 15.50 12.48
CA THR A 27 13.85 14.60 13.47
C THR A 27 12.35 14.83 13.55
N THR A 28 11.56 13.79 13.29
CA THR A 28 10.11 13.83 13.51
C THR A 28 9.83 14.01 14.99
N TYR A 29 9.07 15.04 15.36
CA TYR A 29 8.62 15.26 16.74
C TYR A 29 7.98 13.99 17.31
N GLN A 30 8.59 13.41 18.34
CA GLN A 30 7.97 12.32 19.10
C GLN A 30 7.00 12.90 20.11
N MET A 31 5.71 12.72 19.84
CA MET A 31 4.65 13.16 20.73
C MET A 31 4.72 12.42 22.08
N PRO A 32 4.67 13.13 23.22
CA PRO A 32 4.61 12.52 24.54
C PRO A 32 3.46 11.52 24.66
N GLU A 33 3.68 10.40 25.35
CA GLU A 33 2.71 9.31 25.45
C GLU A 33 1.36 9.74 26.05
N GLU A 34 1.38 10.69 26.98
CA GLU A 34 0.17 11.21 27.62
C GLU A 34 -0.73 11.97 26.64
N GLU A 35 -0.13 12.75 25.75
CA GLU A 35 -0.87 13.48 24.72
C GLU A 35 -1.40 12.51 23.65
N ARG A 36 -0.61 11.47 23.31
CA ARG A 36 -1.07 10.37 22.45
C ARG A 36 -2.30 9.68 23.04
N ARG A 37 -2.29 9.35 24.34
CA ARG A 37 -3.42 8.70 25.04
C ARG A 37 -4.65 9.60 25.06
N LYS A 38 -4.51 10.90 25.34
CA LYS A 38 -5.62 11.87 25.29
C LYS A 38 -6.25 11.95 23.91
N ARG A 39 -5.44 11.96 22.84
CA ARG A 39 -5.94 11.95 21.45
C ARG A 39 -6.61 10.62 21.08
N MET A 40 -6.12 9.49 21.59
CA MET A 40 -6.73 8.18 21.36
C MET A 40 -8.04 7.97 22.13
N LYS A 41 -8.26 8.65 23.27
CA LYS A 41 -9.49 8.53 24.07
C LYS A 41 -10.74 9.02 23.32
N VAL A 42 -10.59 9.97 22.38
CA VAL A 42 -11.69 10.54 21.60
C VAL A 42 -11.80 9.82 20.25
N ASN A 43 -12.36 8.62 20.27
CA ASN A 43 -12.52 7.74 19.09
C ASN A 43 -13.99 7.31 18.91
N PRO A 44 -14.50 7.20 17.66
CA PRO A 44 -15.83 6.66 17.39
C PRO A 44 -16.11 5.27 18.02
N MET A 45 -15.10 4.40 18.15
CA MET A 45 -15.27 3.08 18.77
C MET A 45 -15.59 3.17 20.27
N THR A 46 -14.81 3.98 20.99
CA THR A 46 -15.01 4.20 22.43
C THR A 46 -16.37 4.85 22.70
N TYR A 47 -16.85 5.72 21.80
CA TYR A 47 -18.20 6.30 21.89
C TYR A 47 -19.29 5.23 21.77
N ILE A 48 -19.13 4.28 20.84
CA ILE A 48 -20.07 3.17 20.65
C ILE A 48 -20.08 2.25 21.89
N GLU A 49 -18.92 1.93 22.46
CA GLU A 49 -18.80 1.09 23.66
C GLU A 49 -19.52 1.72 24.87
N TYR A 50 -19.39 3.03 25.09
CA TYR A 50 -20.12 3.68 26.17
C TYR A 50 -21.62 3.79 25.87
N LYS A 51 -22.01 3.90 24.60
CA LYS A 51 -23.42 3.84 24.20
C LYS A 51 -24.03 2.46 24.37
N GLU A 52 -23.28 1.39 24.13
CA GLU A 52 -23.70 0.02 24.45
C GLU A 52 -23.93 -0.19 25.94
N LYS A 53 -23.10 0.44 26.78
CA LYS A 53 -23.27 0.46 28.24
C LYS A 53 -24.43 1.34 28.72
N GLY A 54 -25.20 1.94 27.81
CA GLY A 54 -26.38 2.75 28.14
C GLY A 54 -26.09 4.18 28.61
N TRP A 55 -24.88 4.71 28.37
CA TRP A 55 -24.50 6.03 28.90
C TRP A 55 -25.11 7.19 28.08
N THR A 56 -25.47 8.26 28.78
CA THR A 56 -25.95 9.51 28.17
C THR A 56 -24.79 10.27 27.52
N ASP A 57 -25.08 11.11 26.52
CA ASP A 57 -24.04 11.87 25.82
C ASP A 57 -23.27 12.81 26.75
N ALA A 58 -23.92 13.34 27.78
CA ALA A 58 -23.27 14.18 28.79
C ALA A 58 -22.19 13.41 29.57
N ARG A 59 -22.53 12.20 30.03
CA ARG A 59 -21.61 11.33 30.78
C ARG A 59 -20.45 10.83 29.90
N ILE A 60 -20.70 10.59 28.62
CA ILE A 60 -19.66 10.20 27.67
C ILE A 60 -18.70 11.35 27.39
N ALA A 61 -19.20 12.59 27.30
CA ALA A 61 -18.37 13.78 27.09
C ALA A 61 -17.41 14.00 28.28
N GLU A 62 -17.93 13.86 29.50
CA GLU A 62 -17.16 13.95 30.74
C GLU A 62 -16.07 12.88 30.82
N GLU A 63 -16.43 11.62 30.56
CA GLU A 63 -15.46 10.52 30.55
C GLU A 63 -14.39 10.71 29.47
N MET A 64 -14.74 11.19 28.28
CA MET A 64 -13.78 11.48 27.22
C MET A 64 -12.95 12.75 27.46
N GLY A 65 -13.26 13.53 28.50
CA GLY A 65 -12.58 14.79 28.81
C GLY A 65 -12.83 15.89 27.77
N ILE A 66 -14.00 15.89 27.13
CA ILE A 66 -14.39 16.88 26.11
C ILE A 66 -15.70 17.58 26.46
N HIS A 67 -15.84 18.84 26.05
CA HIS A 67 -17.07 19.60 26.26
C HIS A 67 -18.21 19.04 25.39
N ALA A 68 -19.44 18.97 25.89
CA ALA A 68 -20.58 18.32 25.21
C ALA A 68 -20.87 18.82 23.76
N PRO A 69 -20.77 20.12 23.43
CA PRO A 69 -20.87 20.61 22.05
C PRO A 69 -19.78 20.06 21.13
N VAL A 70 -18.56 19.84 21.64
CA VAL A 70 -17.44 19.26 20.87
C VAL A 70 -17.73 17.80 20.56
N LEU A 71 -18.32 17.07 21.52
CA LEU A 71 -18.79 15.70 21.27
C LEU A 71 -19.88 15.66 20.19
N SER A 72 -20.83 16.60 20.20
CA SER A 72 -21.86 16.71 19.16
C SER A 72 -21.26 16.94 17.76
N GLN A 73 -20.28 17.83 17.65
CA GLN A 73 -19.55 18.06 16.40
C GLN A 73 -18.79 16.80 15.94
N LYS A 74 -18.15 16.07 16.87
CA LYS A 74 -17.45 14.81 16.58
C LYS A 74 -18.42 13.73 16.12
N LYS A 75 -19.59 13.58 16.76
CA LYS A 75 -20.65 12.66 16.35
C LYS A 75 -21.13 12.94 14.93
N SER A 76 -21.30 14.21 14.57
CA SER A 76 -21.65 14.61 13.20
C SER A 76 -20.56 14.21 12.21
N LYS A 77 -19.28 14.49 12.53
CA LYS A 77 -18.12 14.08 11.70
C LYS A 77 -17.96 12.57 11.57
N TRP A 78 -18.39 11.79 12.56
CA TRP A 78 -18.39 10.32 12.52
C TRP A 78 -19.65 9.73 11.85
N GLY A 79 -20.64 10.55 11.51
CA GLY A 79 -21.90 10.10 10.90
C GLY A 79 -22.88 9.44 11.87
N PHE A 80 -22.78 9.70 13.18
CA PHE A 80 -23.61 9.06 14.22
C PHE A 80 -24.88 9.83 14.58
N THR A 81 -25.09 11.03 14.04
CA THR A 81 -26.27 11.85 14.33
C THR A 81 -27.56 11.21 13.81
N GLY A 82 -28.53 10.98 14.71
CA GLY A 82 -29.84 10.40 14.35
C GLY A 82 -29.79 8.92 13.96
N LYS A 83 -28.69 8.21 14.26
CA LYS A 83 -28.49 6.80 13.91
C LYS A 83 -28.72 5.88 15.09
N SER A 84 -29.22 4.67 14.83
CA SER A 84 -29.32 3.64 15.86
C SER A 84 -27.95 3.05 16.20
N LEU A 85 -27.83 2.38 17.34
CA LEU A 85 -26.56 1.79 17.80
C LEU A 85 -25.99 0.79 16.77
N ASP A 86 -26.85 0.03 16.11
CA ASP A 86 -26.45 -0.91 15.06
C ASP A 86 -25.97 -0.22 13.78
N GLU A 87 -26.56 0.92 13.44
CA GLU A 87 -26.08 1.76 12.33
C GLU A 87 -24.73 2.40 12.66
N MET A 88 -24.54 2.90 13.89
CA MET A 88 -23.25 3.44 14.34
C MET A 88 -22.15 2.38 14.24
N LYS A 89 -22.42 1.14 14.69
CA LYS A 89 -21.50 0.01 14.52
C LYS A 89 -21.15 -0.27 13.07
N LYS A 90 -22.15 -0.22 12.16
CA LYS A 90 -21.91 -0.42 10.72
C LYS A 90 -21.05 0.69 10.13
N ILE A 91 -21.28 1.95 10.52
CA ILE A 91 -20.50 3.11 10.08
C ILE A 91 -19.06 3.02 10.61
N ALA A 92 -18.87 2.70 11.89
CA ALA A 92 -17.55 2.48 12.47
C ALA A 92 -16.82 1.29 11.81
N LYS A 93 -17.53 0.21 11.48
CA LYS A 93 -16.98 -0.91 10.69
C LYS A 93 -16.59 -0.49 9.27
N LYS A 94 -17.25 0.48 8.64
CA LYS A 94 -16.87 0.98 7.30
C LYS A 94 -15.64 1.90 7.35
N HIS A 95 -15.52 2.73 8.39
CA HIS A 95 -14.40 3.69 8.54
C HIS A 95 -13.17 3.13 9.26
N THR A 96 -13.26 1.97 9.91
CA THR A 96 -12.08 1.25 10.42
C THR A 96 -11.44 0.43 9.31
N THR A 97 -10.24 0.83 8.88
CA THR A 97 -9.38 0.00 8.04
C THR A 97 -9.17 -1.36 8.71
N LYS A 98 -9.13 -2.44 7.90
CA LYS A 98 -9.03 -3.85 8.33
C LYS A 98 -8.05 -4.08 9.50
N LYS A 99 -6.91 -3.38 9.52
CA LYS A 99 -5.88 -3.41 10.59
C LYS A 99 -6.36 -3.05 12.01
N GLN A 100 -7.36 -2.17 12.18
CA GLN A 100 -7.86 -1.79 13.52
C GLN A 100 -8.98 -2.71 14.02
N ARG A 101 -9.63 -3.44 13.12
CA ARG A 101 -10.69 -4.40 13.44
C ARG A 101 -10.11 -5.66 14.10
N ASP A 102 -8.90 -6.05 13.71
CA ASP A 102 -8.23 -7.24 14.23
C ASP A 102 -7.67 -7.02 15.66
N THR A 103 -7.28 -5.79 16.03
CA THR A 103 -6.78 -5.48 17.39
C THR A 103 -7.87 -5.36 18.44
N ALA A 104 -9.09 -4.93 18.06
CA ALA A 104 -10.21 -4.80 19.01
C ALA A 104 -10.88 -6.15 19.34
N TYR A 105 -10.75 -7.15 18.46
CA TYR A 105 -11.25 -8.51 18.72
C TYR A 105 -10.28 -9.35 19.57
N ALA A 106 -8.97 -9.08 19.49
CA ALA A 106 -7.96 -9.75 20.30
C ALA A 106 -8.17 -9.50 21.81
N ALA A 107 -8.52 -8.27 22.21
CA ALA A 107 -8.72 -7.92 23.62
C ALA A 107 -9.91 -8.66 24.27
N LYS A 108 -10.94 -9.05 23.51
CA LYS A 108 -12.07 -9.83 24.06
C LYS A 108 -11.77 -11.32 24.20
N PHE A 109 -10.79 -11.85 23.45
CA PHE A 109 -10.38 -13.25 23.56
C PHE A 109 -9.48 -13.48 24.77
N ASP A 110 -8.62 -12.51 25.11
CA ASP A 110 -7.75 -12.57 26.29
C ASP A 110 -8.53 -12.54 27.61
N ASP A 111 -9.66 -11.82 27.67
CA ASP A 111 -10.53 -11.78 28.86
C ASP A 111 -11.33 -13.09 29.03
N GLN A 112 -11.71 -13.74 27.93
CA GLN A 112 -12.46 -15.00 27.94
C GLN A 112 -11.58 -16.21 28.30
N ILE A 113 -10.29 -16.18 27.92
CA ILE A 113 -9.30 -17.21 28.32
C ILE A 113 -8.96 -17.09 29.82
N LYS A 114 -8.96 -15.88 30.39
CA LYS A 114 -8.70 -15.69 31.83
C LYS A 114 -9.86 -16.17 32.72
N GLU A 115 -11.10 -16.14 32.22
CA GLU A 115 -12.28 -16.64 32.93
C GLU A 115 -12.29 -18.19 32.95
N ASP A 116 -12.03 -18.83 31.80
CA ASP A 116 -11.95 -20.31 31.68
C ASP A 116 -10.79 -20.94 32.48
N VAL A 117 -9.66 -20.23 32.64
CA VAL A 117 -8.53 -20.71 33.47
C VAL A 117 -8.81 -20.58 34.96
N ARG A 118 -9.59 -19.57 35.39
CA ARG A 118 -9.99 -19.42 36.80
C ARG A 118 -11.05 -20.44 37.22
N GLU A 119 -12.03 -20.75 36.36
CA GLU A 119 -13.00 -21.82 36.64
C GLU A 119 -12.32 -23.20 36.73
N LYS A 120 -11.31 -23.47 35.88
CA LYS A 120 -10.57 -24.75 35.91
C LYS A 120 -9.58 -24.89 37.06
N GLN A 121 -9.09 -23.79 37.64
CA GLN A 121 -8.28 -23.82 38.86
C GLN A 121 -9.16 -24.06 40.10
N ALA A 122 -10.37 -23.50 40.15
CA ALA A 122 -11.31 -23.75 41.25
C ALA A 122 -11.79 -25.22 41.31
N VAL A 123 -11.94 -25.89 40.16
CA VAL A 123 -12.32 -27.32 40.10
C VAL A 123 -11.17 -28.25 40.50
N LYS A 124 -9.91 -27.82 40.40
CA LYS A 124 -8.75 -28.61 40.83
C LYS A 124 -8.52 -28.59 42.35
N GLU A 125 -9.01 -27.58 43.07
CA GLU A 125 -8.86 -27.52 44.53
C GLU A 125 -9.89 -28.36 45.29
N GLU A 126 -10.96 -28.84 44.64
CA GLU A 126 -12.00 -29.68 45.29
C GLU A 126 -11.88 -31.20 45.05
N SER A 127 -10.90 -31.68 44.25
CA SER A 127 -10.84 -33.10 43.84
C SER A 127 -9.61 -33.90 44.29
N GLU A 128 -8.78 -33.37 45.20
CA GLU A 128 -7.70 -34.16 45.82
C GLU A 128 -8.19 -34.92 47.07
N LYS A 129 -9.07 -35.91 46.88
CA LYS A 129 -9.14 -37.10 47.76
C LYS A 129 -9.48 -38.36 46.95
N ASP A 130 -8.50 -39.26 46.98
CA ASP A 130 -8.54 -40.71 46.76
C ASP A 130 -8.53 -41.29 45.32
N ASN A 131 -7.43 -42.03 45.10
CA ASN A 131 -7.23 -43.26 44.31
C ASN A 131 -6.85 -43.21 42.80
N GLU A 132 -5.61 -43.67 42.56
CA GLU A 132 -5.11 -44.36 41.35
C GLU A 132 -5.87 -45.70 41.09
N PRO A 133 -5.70 -46.39 39.92
CA PRO A 133 -4.78 -46.15 38.80
C PRO A 133 -5.45 -46.18 37.39
N GLN A 134 -4.99 -45.34 36.44
CA GLN A 134 -5.42 -45.42 35.03
C GLN A 134 -4.27 -45.15 34.04
N GLU A 135 -3.12 -45.81 34.22
CA GLU A 135 -1.92 -45.55 33.38
C GLU A 135 -1.94 -46.17 31.97
N LYS A 136 -2.88 -47.08 31.65
CA LYS A 136 -2.84 -47.80 30.35
C LYS A 136 -3.59 -47.09 29.21
N GLU A 137 -4.53 -46.19 29.48
CA GLU A 137 -5.24 -45.43 28.43
C GLU A 137 -4.52 -44.12 28.04
N ALA A 138 -3.70 -43.56 28.94
CA ALA A 138 -2.91 -42.37 28.67
C ALA A 138 -1.75 -42.64 27.68
N ALA A 139 -1.10 -43.81 27.76
CA ALA A 139 0.02 -44.18 26.89
C ALA A 139 -0.39 -44.43 25.42
N VAL A 140 -1.58 -44.99 25.18
CA VAL A 140 -2.08 -45.26 23.82
C VAL A 140 -2.59 -43.98 23.15
N THR A 141 -3.04 -43.00 23.94
CA THR A 141 -3.43 -41.68 23.42
C THR A 141 -2.24 -40.77 23.15
N THR A 142 -1.10 -40.93 23.83
CA THR A 142 0.13 -40.19 23.54
C THR A 142 0.86 -40.68 22.29
N GLU A 143 0.96 -42.00 22.04
CA GLU A 143 1.57 -42.54 20.81
C GLU A 143 0.80 -42.14 19.53
N LYS A 144 -0.55 -42.18 19.55
CA LYS A 144 -1.37 -41.70 18.43
C LYS A 144 -1.18 -40.21 18.18
N LYS A 145 -1.12 -39.40 19.24
CA LYS A 145 -0.84 -37.96 19.13
C LYS A 145 0.55 -37.69 18.55
N TYR A 146 1.55 -38.52 18.88
CA TYR A 146 2.91 -38.39 18.37
C TYR A 146 2.99 -38.69 16.87
N GLY A 147 2.32 -39.77 16.41
CA GLY A 147 2.21 -40.11 14.99
C GLY A 147 1.50 -39.03 14.17
N GLU A 148 0.39 -38.47 14.69
CA GLU A 148 -0.31 -37.35 14.05
C GLU A 148 0.55 -36.08 13.97
N LEU A 149 1.35 -35.82 15.02
CA LEU A 149 2.28 -34.68 15.07
C LEU A 149 3.40 -34.84 14.03
N GLN A 150 3.92 -36.06 13.86
CA GLN A 150 4.95 -36.38 12.88
C GLN A 150 4.44 -36.21 11.45
N THR A 151 3.24 -36.68 11.14
CA THR A 151 2.61 -36.42 9.82
C THR A 151 2.40 -34.92 9.57
N LYS A 152 1.96 -34.15 10.58
CA LYS A 152 1.83 -32.69 10.45
C LYS A 152 3.17 -31.99 10.25
N TYR A 153 4.24 -32.51 10.84
CA TYR A 153 5.59 -31.98 10.66
C TYR A 153 6.11 -32.22 9.23
N GLU A 154 5.90 -33.42 8.69
CA GLU A 154 6.26 -33.75 7.30
C GLU A 154 5.43 -32.95 6.28
N GLU A 155 4.13 -32.77 6.53
CA GLU A 155 3.26 -31.91 5.73
C GLU A 155 3.75 -30.46 5.76
N SER A 156 4.11 -29.96 6.95
CA SER A 156 4.66 -28.62 7.16
C SER A 156 5.96 -28.42 6.36
N GLN A 157 6.89 -29.38 6.41
CA GLN A 157 8.13 -29.34 5.61
C GLN A 157 7.84 -29.29 4.11
N LYS A 158 6.92 -30.11 3.60
CA LYS A 158 6.51 -30.07 2.18
C LYS A 158 5.91 -28.73 1.79
N THR A 159 5.14 -28.08 2.67
CA THR A 159 4.64 -26.72 2.41
C THR A 159 5.73 -25.67 2.44
N ILE A 160 6.69 -25.75 3.37
CA ILE A 160 7.84 -24.82 3.39
C ILE A 160 8.59 -24.90 2.08
N GLN A 161 8.89 -26.11 1.61
CA GLN A 161 9.66 -26.28 0.38
C GLN A 161 8.92 -25.75 -0.85
N LYS A 162 7.59 -25.96 -0.94
CA LYS A 162 6.76 -25.34 -1.99
C LYS A 162 6.76 -23.82 -1.93
N LEU A 163 6.81 -23.23 -0.73
CA LEU A 163 6.87 -21.79 -0.55
C LEU A 163 8.25 -21.23 -0.92
N GLU A 164 9.32 -21.97 -0.63
CA GLU A 164 10.68 -21.63 -1.05
C GLU A 164 10.79 -21.64 -2.59
N ASP A 165 10.25 -22.66 -3.25
CA ASP A 165 10.20 -22.72 -4.71
C ASP A 165 9.40 -21.54 -5.31
N GLN A 166 8.25 -21.23 -4.72
CA GLN A 166 7.43 -20.06 -5.12
C GLN A 166 8.16 -18.74 -4.88
N ALA A 167 8.93 -18.63 -3.79
CA ALA A 167 9.73 -17.45 -3.50
C ALA A 167 10.88 -17.31 -4.51
N ALA A 168 11.56 -18.40 -4.86
CA ALA A 168 12.62 -18.40 -5.87
C ALA A 168 12.07 -17.99 -7.25
N ASP A 169 10.92 -18.52 -7.65
CA ASP A 169 10.23 -18.15 -8.89
C ASP A 169 9.79 -16.69 -8.91
N ALA A 170 9.27 -16.18 -7.78
CA ALA A 170 8.91 -14.77 -7.63
C ALA A 170 10.14 -13.86 -7.75
N LEU A 171 11.26 -14.26 -7.15
CA LEU A 171 12.52 -13.51 -7.19
C LEU A 171 13.13 -13.49 -8.60
N LYS A 172 13.01 -14.58 -9.35
CA LYS A 172 13.38 -14.63 -10.77
C LYS A 172 12.50 -13.70 -11.62
N LYS A 173 11.18 -13.71 -11.41
CA LYS A 173 10.25 -12.78 -12.08
C LYS A 173 10.55 -11.32 -11.75
N TYR A 174 10.91 -11.03 -10.49
CA TYR A 174 11.32 -9.70 -10.07
C TYR A 174 12.59 -9.23 -10.78
N LYS A 175 13.63 -10.08 -10.88
CA LYS A 175 14.85 -9.76 -11.64
C LYS A 175 14.55 -9.46 -13.11
N ASN A 176 13.72 -10.29 -13.76
CA ASN A 176 13.29 -10.05 -15.13
C ASN A 176 12.53 -8.71 -15.25
N SER A 177 11.68 -8.38 -14.27
CA SER A 177 10.95 -7.10 -14.24
C SER A 177 11.89 -5.90 -14.06
N GLN A 178 12.98 -6.03 -13.28
CA GLN A 178 14.00 -4.99 -13.18
C GLN A 178 14.73 -4.77 -14.50
N GLU A 179 15.12 -5.85 -15.19
CA GLU A 179 15.73 -5.75 -16.52
C GLU A 179 14.78 -5.07 -17.52
N GLU A 180 13.48 -5.36 -17.43
CA GLU A 180 12.45 -4.74 -18.26
C GLU A 180 12.23 -3.26 -17.93
N MET A 181 12.34 -2.85 -16.66
CA MET A 181 12.35 -1.45 -16.25
C MET A 181 13.56 -0.70 -16.83
N ILE A 182 14.74 -1.31 -16.80
CA ILE A 182 15.95 -0.72 -17.41
C ILE A 182 15.77 -0.54 -18.91
N ARG A 183 15.17 -1.53 -19.59
CA ARG A 183 14.82 -1.42 -21.02
C ARG A 183 13.81 -0.30 -21.28
N LEU A 184 12.80 -0.13 -20.42
CA LEU A 184 11.84 0.97 -20.53
C LEU A 184 12.50 2.35 -20.40
N GLN A 185 13.39 2.52 -19.44
CA GLN A 185 14.16 3.77 -19.32
C GLN A 185 15.00 4.05 -20.58
N GLY A 186 15.50 3.00 -21.25
CA GLY A 186 16.13 3.13 -22.56
C GLY A 186 15.16 3.67 -23.63
N ILE A 187 13.96 3.10 -23.70
CA ILE A 187 12.91 3.53 -24.62
C ILE A 187 12.43 4.96 -24.33
N GLU A 188 12.31 5.35 -23.05
CA GLU A 188 11.95 6.72 -22.65
C GLU A 188 12.99 7.74 -23.12
N ARG A 189 14.29 7.44 -22.96
CA ARG A 189 15.35 8.31 -23.49
C ARG A 189 15.31 8.43 -25.01
N ASP A 190 15.00 7.33 -25.71
CA ASP A 190 14.88 7.36 -27.16
C ASP A 190 13.62 8.12 -27.60
N TYR A 191 12.52 8.04 -26.84
CA TYR A 191 11.34 8.88 -27.01
C TYR A 191 11.67 10.37 -26.85
N GLU A 192 12.39 10.76 -25.79
CA GLU A 192 12.81 12.16 -25.58
C GLU A 192 13.69 12.67 -26.73
N LYS A 193 14.61 11.84 -27.22
CA LYS A 193 15.42 12.19 -28.41
C LYS A 193 14.54 12.37 -29.64
N LEU A 194 13.62 11.44 -29.91
CA LEU A 194 12.71 11.53 -31.05
C LEU A 194 11.83 12.78 -30.96
N GLN A 195 11.31 13.09 -29.78
CA GLN A 195 10.53 14.30 -29.54
C GLN A 195 11.36 15.55 -29.87
N GLY A 196 12.61 15.63 -29.40
CA GLY A 196 13.52 16.73 -29.74
C GLY A 196 13.89 16.79 -31.23
N THR A 197 13.92 15.66 -31.95
CA THR A 197 14.07 15.68 -33.42
C THR A 197 12.81 16.16 -34.13
N ASN A 198 11.63 15.79 -33.62
CA ASN A 198 10.34 16.20 -34.17
C ASN A 198 10.14 17.72 -34.04
N GLU A 199 10.47 18.29 -32.88
CA GLU A 199 10.44 19.74 -32.66
C GLU A 199 11.40 20.48 -33.61
N ARG A 200 12.64 19.99 -33.77
CA ARG A 200 13.60 20.55 -34.73
C ARG A 200 13.09 20.48 -36.18
N MET A 201 12.48 19.37 -36.59
CA MET A 201 11.88 19.26 -37.93
C MET A 201 10.71 20.23 -38.13
N LYS A 202 9.89 20.46 -37.10
CA LYS A 202 8.81 21.47 -37.18
C LYS A 202 9.38 22.88 -37.38
N GLU A 203 10.42 23.24 -36.65
CA GLU A 203 11.11 24.53 -36.82
C GLU A 203 11.71 24.67 -38.22
N GLU A 204 12.33 23.60 -38.74
CA GLU A 204 12.88 23.57 -40.11
C GLU A 204 11.78 23.72 -41.17
N ILE A 205 10.63 23.07 -41.01
CA ILE A 205 9.46 23.27 -41.89
C ILE A 205 9.01 24.73 -41.87
N ILE A 206 8.87 25.35 -40.69
CA ILE A 206 8.47 26.76 -40.57
C ILE A 206 9.48 27.66 -41.28
N ARG A 207 10.78 27.40 -41.11
CA ARG A 207 11.84 28.15 -41.79
C ARG A 207 11.76 28.01 -43.31
N LEU A 208 11.64 26.79 -43.82
CA LEU A 208 11.55 26.53 -45.26
C LEU A 208 10.26 27.13 -45.86
N GLN A 209 9.14 27.14 -45.13
CA GLN A 209 7.91 27.84 -45.55
C GLN A 209 8.13 29.35 -45.68
N ASN A 210 8.85 29.96 -44.73
CA ASN A 210 9.21 31.37 -44.80
C ASN A 210 10.16 31.66 -45.98
N ASP A 211 11.17 30.81 -46.19
CA ASP A 211 12.11 30.94 -47.31
C ASP A 211 11.38 30.79 -48.66
N LEU A 212 10.40 29.88 -48.76
CA LEU A 212 9.54 29.72 -49.94
C LEU A 212 8.73 30.98 -50.24
N SER A 213 8.19 31.63 -49.19
CA SER A 213 7.43 32.88 -49.33
C SER A 213 8.28 34.07 -49.81
N GLN A 214 9.60 34.00 -49.60
CA GLN A 214 10.56 35.03 -49.99
C GLN A 214 11.33 34.68 -51.28
N ALA A 215 11.17 33.47 -51.82
CA ALA A 215 11.87 33.01 -53.01
C ALA A 215 11.45 33.83 -54.25
N THR A 216 12.41 34.49 -54.89
CA THR A 216 12.16 35.38 -56.03
C THR A 216 12.31 34.70 -57.39
N SER A 217 12.86 33.48 -57.45
CA SER A 217 13.07 32.74 -58.71
C SER A 217 12.37 31.39 -58.71
N LYS A 218 11.90 30.95 -59.89
CA LYS A 218 11.21 29.65 -60.06
C LYS A 218 12.10 28.44 -59.69
N GLN A 219 13.41 28.51 -59.96
CA GLN A 219 14.36 27.47 -59.55
C GLN A 219 14.56 27.46 -58.03
N SER A 220 14.60 28.63 -57.39
CA SER A 220 14.64 28.75 -55.93
C SER A 220 13.37 28.18 -55.29
N TYR A 221 12.21 28.45 -55.90
CA TYR A 221 10.92 27.93 -55.44
C TYR A 221 10.87 26.40 -55.50
N ALA A 222 11.20 25.80 -56.66
CA ALA A 222 11.17 24.35 -56.84
C ALA A 222 12.13 23.61 -55.90
N LEU A 223 13.32 24.19 -55.63
CA LEU A 223 14.28 23.61 -54.69
C LEU A 223 13.76 23.64 -53.25
N VAL A 224 13.20 24.78 -52.82
CA VAL A 224 12.66 24.92 -51.45
C VAL A 224 11.40 24.06 -51.28
N GLU A 225 10.54 23.94 -52.29
CA GLU A 225 9.36 23.07 -52.29
C GLU A 225 9.74 21.59 -52.14
N GLN A 226 10.78 21.14 -52.87
CA GLN A 226 11.32 19.79 -52.71
C GLN A 226 11.88 19.54 -51.30
N GLN A 227 12.61 20.51 -50.73
CA GLN A 227 13.12 20.42 -49.36
C GLN A 227 11.96 20.36 -48.35
N LEU A 228 10.91 21.16 -48.56
CA LEU A 228 9.72 21.17 -47.71
C LEU A 228 9.02 19.80 -47.70
N GLU A 229 8.86 19.19 -48.88
CA GLU A 229 8.21 17.89 -49.01
C GLU A 229 9.04 16.77 -48.36
N THR A 230 10.37 16.81 -48.50
CA THR A 230 11.25 15.87 -47.79
C THR A 230 11.18 16.03 -46.28
N ALA A 231 11.13 17.26 -45.77
CA ALA A 231 11.00 17.56 -44.35
C ALA A 231 9.63 17.10 -43.80
N HIS A 232 8.54 17.34 -44.54
CA HIS A 232 7.21 16.85 -44.18
C HIS A 232 7.14 15.32 -44.09
N ASN A 233 7.67 14.62 -45.09
CA ASN A 233 7.71 13.16 -45.10
C ASN A 233 8.55 12.60 -43.95
N SER A 234 9.68 13.24 -43.62
CA SER A 234 10.52 12.87 -42.47
C SER A 234 9.81 13.10 -41.14
N HIS A 235 9.11 14.23 -40.99
CA HIS A 235 8.33 14.56 -39.80
C HIS A 235 7.21 13.54 -39.56
N GLU A 236 6.44 13.19 -40.59
CA GLU A 236 5.35 12.20 -40.46
C GLU A 236 5.88 10.81 -40.07
N ARG A 237 7.02 10.38 -40.61
CA ARG A 237 7.68 9.13 -40.19
C ARG A 237 8.10 9.18 -38.72
N THR A 238 8.78 10.25 -38.32
CA THR A 238 9.24 10.43 -36.93
C THR A 238 8.06 10.49 -35.96
N LYS A 239 6.96 11.10 -36.36
CA LYS A 239 5.72 11.16 -35.59
C LYS A 239 5.08 9.78 -35.43
N GLN A 240 5.03 8.96 -36.49
CA GLN A 240 4.55 7.59 -36.39
C GLN A 240 5.43 6.73 -35.45
N GLU A 241 6.75 6.87 -35.55
CA GLU A 241 7.68 6.18 -34.65
C GLU A 241 7.51 6.60 -33.19
N LEU A 242 7.23 7.88 -32.95
CA LEU A 242 6.91 8.42 -31.62
C LEU A 242 5.63 7.81 -31.04
N ASP A 243 4.55 7.76 -31.83
CA ASP A 243 3.27 7.17 -31.42
C ASP A 243 3.41 5.67 -31.11
N ASP A 244 4.19 4.94 -31.91
CA ASP A 244 4.48 3.53 -31.68
C ASP A 244 5.33 3.30 -30.42
N ALA A 245 6.32 4.17 -30.17
CA ALA A 245 7.11 4.13 -28.93
C ALA A 245 6.23 4.38 -27.70
N MET A 246 5.32 5.36 -27.75
CA MET A 246 4.36 5.62 -26.67
C MET A 246 3.48 4.41 -26.37
N ARG A 247 2.93 3.77 -27.40
CA ARG A 247 2.10 2.57 -27.24
C ARG A 247 2.87 1.44 -26.57
N ARG A 248 4.14 1.23 -26.95
CA ARG A 248 5.01 0.22 -26.33
C ARG A 248 5.26 0.52 -24.85
N ILE A 249 5.54 1.77 -24.50
CA ILE A 249 5.70 2.21 -23.10
C ILE A 249 4.42 1.92 -22.31
N GLU A 250 3.26 2.32 -22.83
CA GLU A 250 1.98 2.13 -22.14
C GLU A 250 1.65 0.65 -21.90
N GLN A 251 1.92 -0.22 -22.89
CA GLN A 251 1.74 -1.66 -22.75
C GLN A 251 2.65 -2.26 -21.67
N LYS A 252 3.91 -1.84 -21.63
CA LYS A 252 4.88 -2.35 -20.65
C LYS A 252 4.55 -1.87 -19.23
N ASN A 253 4.08 -0.63 -19.07
CA ASN A 253 3.61 -0.11 -17.78
C ASN A 253 2.44 -0.94 -17.23
N LYS A 254 1.49 -1.35 -18.09
CA LYS A 254 0.38 -2.24 -17.69
C LYS A 254 0.89 -3.59 -17.16
N VAL A 255 1.93 -4.14 -17.75
CA VAL A 255 2.56 -5.40 -17.31
C VAL A 255 3.27 -5.22 -15.97
N ILE A 256 4.01 -4.14 -15.79
CA ILE A 256 4.67 -3.80 -14.51
C ILE A 256 3.63 -3.64 -13.39
N ASP A 257 2.55 -2.90 -13.64
CA ASP A 257 1.46 -2.72 -12.66
C ASP A 257 0.82 -4.05 -12.25
N ALA A 258 0.67 -4.98 -13.19
CA ALA A 258 0.18 -6.32 -12.89
C ALA A 258 1.16 -7.09 -12.01
N TYR A 259 2.46 -7.03 -12.32
CA TYR A 259 3.50 -7.69 -11.52
C TYR A 259 3.60 -7.14 -10.10
N MET A 260 3.58 -5.81 -9.94
CA MET A 260 3.58 -5.14 -8.64
C MET A 260 2.39 -5.57 -7.77
N LYS A 261 1.20 -5.72 -8.36
CA LYS A 261 0.01 -6.24 -7.65
C LYS A 261 0.19 -7.69 -7.22
N THR A 262 0.72 -8.55 -8.08
CA THR A 262 1.00 -9.95 -7.71
C THR A 262 2.06 -10.08 -6.62
N GLU A 263 3.14 -9.29 -6.69
CA GLU A 263 4.19 -9.28 -5.67
C GLU A 263 3.64 -8.84 -4.32
N HIS A 264 2.86 -7.76 -4.28
CA HIS A 264 2.20 -7.29 -3.07
C HIS A 264 1.31 -8.36 -2.44
N ASN A 265 0.56 -9.10 -3.26
CA ASN A 265 -0.30 -10.19 -2.81
C ASN A 265 0.50 -11.38 -2.27
N LEU A 266 1.60 -11.77 -2.93
CA LEU A 266 2.47 -12.85 -2.49
C LEU A 266 3.18 -12.49 -1.19
N SER A 267 3.75 -11.29 -1.08
CA SER A 267 4.38 -10.78 0.13
C SER A 267 3.44 -10.80 1.33
N LYS A 268 2.18 -10.39 1.12
CA LYS A 268 1.13 -10.48 2.14
C LYS A 268 0.81 -11.91 2.57
N LYS A 269 0.74 -12.86 1.62
CA LYS A 269 0.51 -14.28 1.94
C LYS A 269 1.68 -14.88 2.73
N LEU A 270 2.91 -14.58 2.32
CA LEU A 270 4.12 -15.04 3.00
C LEU A 270 4.17 -14.54 4.45
N ALA A 271 3.88 -13.26 4.69
CA ALA A 271 3.83 -12.69 6.03
C ALA A 271 2.80 -13.41 6.94
N LEU A 272 1.63 -13.75 6.40
CA LEU A 272 0.60 -14.50 7.13
C LEU A 272 1.06 -15.93 7.46
N GLU A 273 1.76 -16.60 6.55
CA GLU A 273 2.24 -17.96 6.81
C GLU A 273 3.38 -17.98 7.82
N ILE A 274 4.29 -16.99 7.80
CA ILE A 274 5.32 -16.81 8.83
C ILE A 274 4.70 -16.63 10.21
N GLU A 275 3.67 -15.78 10.33
CA GLU A 275 2.91 -15.59 11.57
C GLU A 275 2.27 -16.89 12.06
N ARG A 276 1.67 -17.66 11.15
CA ARG A 276 1.06 -18.96 11.47
C ARG A 276 2.11 -19.96 11.95
N HIS A 277 3.26 -20.03 11.30
CA HIS A 277 4.38 -20.91 11.67
C HIS A 277 4.94 -20.56 13.05
N LYS A 278 5.11 -19.27 13.34
CA LYS A 278 5.51 -18.79 14.68
C LYS A 278 4.53 -19.23 15.77
N LYS A 279 3.22 -19.12 15.52
CA LYS A 279 2.19 -19.58 16.47
C LYS A 279 2.26 -21.08 16.69
N LEU A 280 2.32 -21.87 15.61
CA LEU A 280 2.42 -23.32 15.69
C LEU A 280 3.70 -23.74 16.44
N SER A 281 4.85 -23.15 16.14
CA SER A 281 6.10 -23.40 16.84
C SER A 281 6.02 -23.07 18.34
N GLY A 282 5.34 -21.97 18.71
CA GLY A 282 5.08 -21.63 20.11
C GLY A 282 4.26 -22.69 20.84
N TYR A 283 3.20 -23.19 20.20
CA TYR A 283 2.40 -24.29 20.76
C TYR A 283 3.21 -25.59 20.89
N THR A 284 4.07 -25.92 19.91
CA THR A 284 4.91 -27.12 19.99
C THR A 284 5.94 -27.04 21.12
N LYS A 285 6.51 -25.86 21.38
CA LYS A 285 7.42 -25.65 22.52
C LYS A 285 6.70 -25.86 23.85
N LEU A 286 5.52 -25.26 24.01
CA LEU A 286 4.70 -25.43 25.22
C LEU A 286 4.34 -26.90 25.48
N LEU A 287 3.96 -27.65 24.43
CA LEU A 287 3.64 -29.08 24.52
C LEU A 287 4.84 -29.99 24.80
N MET A 288 6.07 -29.51 24.61
CA MET A 288 7.31 -30.28 24.88
C MET A 288 7.99 -29.86 26.19
N GLU A 289 7.54 -28.77 26.81
CA GLU A 289 7.99 -28.28 28.13
C GLU A 289 7.07 -28.74 29.28
N GLU A 290 5.87 -29.28 28.97
CA GLU A 290 4.98 -30.03 29.87
C GLU A 290 5.33 -31.54 29.88
#